data_AF-A0A948ZGD0-F1
#
_entry.id   AF-A0A948ZGD0-F1
#
_cell.length_a   1.000
_cell.length_b   1.000
_cell.length_c   1.000
_cell.angle_alpha   90.00
_cell.angle_beta   90.00
_cell.angle_gamma   90.00
#
_symmetry.space_group_name_H-M   'P 1'
#
loop_
_entity.id
_entity.type
_entity.pdbx_description
1 polymer ?
#
loop_
_entity_poly.entity_id
_entity_poly.type
_entity_poly.pdbx_seq_one_letter_code
_entity_poly.pdbx_strand_id
1 'polypeptide(L)'
;MKTWRFAVVGLLLLAIAGCRSDPAREILERELRRKEDEIYRLKWALEDLQDTSSCSDDWRPRSSEPEAAPSRRSGSAPPSGATPPAIELPSRPTEGVPDSLVPPGAPDVPEHLRGPSGPALEKDAEAPAARTDNDGVSAVVPLLGAPIRPSGDSRRATTIALNRTMTGGINGGGADGDQGLMAVVEPRDAAGRAVDAPAEISVVVLDPAITDAEGKAVCVARWEYTAAETAELFRRSGSSLAIHLMMAWPDERPKHNKLHLFTRYVTADGRKLQDDMPIEIALPGDRSSRWTPAELDRTEQRIPAFEARRVEPPPVSIPRPAPRMAARDREPKMKRPVWSPERPK
;
A
#
# COMPACT_ATOMS: atom_id res chain seq x y z
N MET A 1 -37.80 38.53 -44.15
CA MET A 1 -37.14 37.45 -44.94
C MET A 1 -35.61 37.34 -44.77
N LYS A 2 -34.87 38.36 -44.29
CA LYS A 2 -33.41 38.26 -44.10
C LYS A 2 -32.97 37.43 -42.87
N THR A 3 -33.79 37.31 -41.83
CA THR A 3 -33.47 36.60 -40.58
C THR A 3 -33.39 35.07 -40.72
N TRP A 4 -34.16 34.47 -41.63
CA TRP A 4 -34.15 33.02 -41.85
C TRP A 4 -32.81 32.52 -42.41
N ARG A 5 -32.15 33.29 -43.29
CA ARG A 5 -30.86 32.89 -43.86
C ARG A 5 -29.77 32.73 -42.79
N PHE A 6 -29.77 33.56 -41.75
CA PHE A 6 -28.80 33.45 -40.66
C PHE A 6 -29.07 32.23 -39.76
N ALA A 7 -30.34 31.88 -39.53
CA ALA A 7 -30.69 30.68 -38.75
C ALA A 7 -30.23 29.38 -39.45
N VAL A 8 -30.38 29.29 -40.78
CA VAL A 8 -29.94 28.11 -41.55
C VAL A 8 -28.41 27.99 -41.54
N VAL A 9 -27.69 29.10 -41.70
CA VAL A 9 -26.22 29.09 -41.64
C VAL A 9 -25.72 28.75 -40.24
N GLY A 10 -26.36 29.29 -39.19
CA GLY A 10 -26.02 28.95 -37.80
C GLY A 10 -26.21 27.47 -37.49
N LEU A 11 -27.31 26.88 -37.96
CA LEU A 11 -27.60 25.46 -37.77
C LEU A 11 -26.64 24.56 -38.57
N LEU A 12 -26.24 24.98 -39.78
CA LEU A 12 -25.24 24.28 -40.58
C LEU A 12 -23.85 24.31 -39.91
N LEU A 13 -23.46 25.45 -39.33
CA LEU A 13 -22.19 25.58 -38.61
C LEU A 13 -22.16 24.75 -37.31
N LEU A 14 -23.29 24.66 -36.60
CA LEU A 14 -23.44 23.79 -35.42
C LEU A 14 -23.37 22.30 -35.79
N ALA A 15 -23.88 21.91 -36.96
CA ALA A 15 -23.78 20.54 -37.45
C ALA A 15 -22.35 20.16 -37.86
N ILE A 16 -21.54 21.10 -38.34
CA ILE A 16 -20.13 20.84 -38.72
C ILE A 16 -19.21 20.88 -37.49
N ALA A 17 -19.58 21.59 -36.42
CA ALA A 17 -18.84 21.62 -35.16
C ALA A 17 -19.11 20.41 -34.23
N GLY A 18 -19.96 19.46 -34.66
CA GLY A 18 -20.38 18.31 -33.86
C GLY A 18 -19.37 17.15 -33.83
N CYS A 19 -18.97 16.77 -32.61
CA CYS A 19 -18.35 15.50 -32.23
C CYS A 19 -16.93 15.21 -32.75
N ARG A 20 -15.96 16.07 -32.42
CA ARG A 20 -14.58 15.58 -32.28
C ARG A 20 -14.47 14.85 -30.94
N SER A 21 -14.36 13.52 -30.98
CA SER A 21 -13.92 12.73 -29.83
C SER A 21 -12.59 13.31 -29.36
N ASP A 22 -12.48 13.57 -28.07
CA ASP A 22 -11.23 14.05 -27.48
C ASP A 22 -10.13 13.00 -27.77
N PRO A 23 -9.05 13.35 -28.47
CA PRO A 23 -7.97 12.39 -28.77
C PRO A 23 -7.35 11.82 -27.49
N ALA A 24 -7.38 12.55 -26.36
CA ALA A 24 -6.94 12.03 -25.07
C ALA A 24 -7.81 10.87 -24.61
N ARG A 25 -9.13 10.95 -24.83
CA ARG A 25 -10.07 9.87 -24.51
C ARG A 25 -9.81 8.63 -25.36
N GLU A 26 -9.53 8.79 -26.65
CA GLU A 26 -9.20 7.64 -27.52
C GLU A 26 -7.89 6.95 -27.13
N ILE A 27 -6.90 7.71 -26.64
CA ILE A 27 -5.64 7.15 -26.13
C ILE A 27 -5.91 6.34 -24.85
N LEU A 28 -6.70 6.91 -23.92
CA LEU A 28 -7.08 6.23 -22.69
C LEU A 28 -7.90 4.97 -22.97
N GLU A 29 -8.86 5.01 -23.91
CA GLU A 29 -9.64 3.84 -24.31
C GLU A 29 -8.76 2.73 -24.91
N ARG A 30 -7.71 3.09 -25.67
CA ARG A 30 -6.72 2.12 -26.17
C ARG A 30 -5.87 1.53 -25.07
N GLU A 31 -5.40 2.34 -24.13
CA GLU A 31 -4.61 1.85 -23.00
C GLU A 31 -5.45 0.95 -22.08
N LEU A 32 -6.71 1.32 -21.86
CA LEU A 32 -7.66 0.54 -21.06
C LEU A 32 -7.87 -0.84 -21.66
N ARG A 33 -8.13 -0.94 -22.98
CA ARG A 33 -8.23 -2.25 -23.67
C ARG A 33 -6.97 -3.10 -23.51
N ARG A 34 -5.79 -2.48 -23.61
CA ARG A 34 -4.51 -3.19 -23.41
C ARG A 34 -4.35 -3.73 -21.99
N LYS A 35 -4.81 -2.98 -20.99
CA LYS A 35 -4.77 -3.42 -19.58
C LYS A 35 -5.80 -4.51 -19.31
N GLU A 36 -6.99 -4.44 -19.91
CA GLU A 36 -7.99 -5.51 -19.86
C GLU A 36 -7.43 -6.82 -20.42
N ASP A 37 -6.77 -6.78 -21.58
CA ASP A 37 -6.13 -7.96 -22.19
C ASP A 37 -5.09 -8.59 -21.25
N GLU A 38 -4.26 -7.77 -20.59
CA GLU A 38 -3.26 -8.26 -19.64
C GLU A 38 -3.91 -8.89 -18.40
N ILE A 39 -5.01 -8.31 -17.90
CA ILE A 39 -5.77 -8.90 -16.79
C ILE A 39 -6.31 -10.28 -17.18
N TYR A 40 -6.87 -10.42 -18.39
CA TYR A 40 -7.37 -11.72 -18.85
C TYR A 40 -6.26 -12.74 -19.02
N ARG A 41 -5.10 -12.32 -19.54
CA ARG A 41 -3.92 -13.17 -19.66
C ARG A 41 -3.43 -13.68 -18.30
N LEU A 42 -3.31 -12.79 -17.31
CA LEU A 42 -2.86 -13.15 -15.97
C LEU A 42 -3.87 -14.05 -15.26
N LYS A 43 -5.18 -13.78 -15.42
CA LYS A 43 -6.23 -14.66 -14.89
C LYS A 43 -6.14 -16.07 -15.46
N TRP A 44 -5.96 -16.18 -16.77
CA TRP A 44 -5.79 -17.48 -17.42
C TRP A 44 -4.54 -18.22 -16.91
N ALA A 45 -3.43 -17.52 -16.73
CA ALA A 45 -2.22 -18.11 -16.17
C ALA A 45 -2.40 -18.60 -14.72
N LEU A 46 -3.18 -17.89 -13.90
CA LEU A 46 -3.50 -18.33 -12.54
C LEU A 46 -4.42 -19.56 -12.55
N GLU A 47 -5.41 -19.60 -13.44
CA GLU A 47 -6.33 -20.74 -13.59
C GLU A 47 -5.56 -22.00 -14.02
N ASP A 48 -4.63 -21.89 -14.97
CA ASP A 48 -3.76 -23.00 -15.41
C ASP A 48 -2.87 -23.55 -14.26
N LEU A 49 -2.31 -22.65 -13.44
CA LEU A 49 -1.55 -23.04 -12.25
C LEU A 49 -2.42 -23.70 -11.18
N GLN A 50 -3.66 -23.24 -11.02
CA GLN A 50 -4.59 -23.82 -10.06
C GLN A 50 -5.09 -25.20 -10.51
N ASP A 51 -5.38 -25.38 -11.79
CA ASP A 51 -5.76 -26.67 -12.37
C ASP A 51 -4.65 -27.71 -12.24
N THR A 52 -3.40 -27.32 -12.53
CA THR A 52 -2.24 -28.20 -12.35
C THR A 52 -2.02 -28.59 -10.88
N SER A 53 -2.25 -27.67 -9.93
CA SER A 53 -2.17 -27.98 -8.50
C SER A 53 -3.27 -28.93 -8.03
N SER A 54 -4.50 -28.76 -8.54
CA SER A 54 -5.66 -29.58 -8.17
C SER A 54 -5.50 -31.03 -8.61
N CYS A 55 -4.90 -31.28 -9.79
CA CYS A 55 -4.56 -32.62 -10.23
C CYS A 55 -3.43 -33.25 -9.40
N SER A 56 -2.58 -32.47 -8.74
CA SER A 56 -1.47 -33.00 -7.92
C SER A 56 -1.94 -33.58 -6.59
N ASP A 57 -3.06 -33.10 -6.04
CA ASP A 57 -3.58 -33.59 -4.74
C ASP A 57 -4.22 -34.99 -4.84
N ASP A 58 -4.76 -35.36 -6.01
CA ASP A 58 -5.34 -36.69 -6.24
C ASP A 58 -4.28 -37.81 -6.37
N TRP A 59 -3.00 -37.47 -6.61
CA TRP A 59 -1.91 -38.45 -6.69
C TRP A 59 -1.28 -38.78 -5.34
N ARG A 60 -1.73 -38.20 -4.21
CA ARG A 60 -1.25 -38.63 -2.90
C ARG A 60 -1.67 -40.10 -2.71
N PRO A 61 -0.74 -41.08 -2.78
CA PRO A 61 -1.10 -42.48 -2.65
C PRO A 61 -1.75 -42.63 -1.29
N ARG A 62 -2.95 -43.22 -1.27
CA ARG A 62 -3.65 -43.65 -0.07
C ARG A 62 -2.76 -44.70 0.60
N SER A 63 -1.78 -44.24 1.37
CA SER A 63 -0.93 -45.06 2.20
C SER A 63 -1.82 -45.68 3.27
N SER A 64 -2.34 -46.86 2.92
CA SER A 64 -2.52 -48.02 3.79
C SER A 64 -2.28 -47.71 5.28
N GLU A 65 -3.40 -47.54 5.98
CA GLU A 65 -3.71 -48.23 7.23
C GLU A 65 -2.64 -49.23 7.70
N PRO A 66 -2.12 -49.08 8.93
CA PRO A 66 -1.70 -50.22 9.70
C PRO A 66 -2.52 -50.33 10.98
N GLU A 67 -3.20 -51.47 10.99
CA GLU A 67 -3.79 -52.22 12.08
C GLU A 67 -2.90 -52.26 13.35
N ALA A 68 -3.57 -52.28 14.50
CA ALA A 68 -3.00 -52.36 15.82
C ALA A 68 -2.29 -53.70 16.09
N ALA A 69 -1.12 -53.66 16.75
CA ALA A 69 -0.82 -54.40 17.99
C ALA A 69 0.69 -54.37 18.36
N PRO A 70 1.03 -54.52 19.66
CA PRO A 70 2.39 -54.34 20.16
C PRO A 70 3.14 -55.68 20.33
N SER A 71 4.48 -55.64 20.35
CA SER A 71 5.36 -56.24 21.38
C SER A 71 6.72 -56.72 20.84
N ARG A 72 7.76 -56.47 21.66
CA ARG A 72 9.00 -57.25 21.88
C ARG A 72 10.22 -57.11 20.95
N ARG A 73 11.21 -56.44 21.54
CA ARG A 73 12.55 -56.93 21.99
C ARG A 73 13.67 -57.18 20.96
N SER A 74 14.83 -56.66 21.37
CA SER A 74 16.20 -57.09 21.10
C SER A 74 16.85 -56.72 19.76
N GLY A 75 17.69 -55.69 19.82
CA GLY A 75 19.15 -55.88 19.82
C GLY A 75 19.85 -55.93 18.46
N SER A 76 20.53 -54.83 18.12
CA SER A 76 21.95 -54.84 17.68
C SER A 76 22.43 -53.41 17.40
N ALA A 77 23.54 -53.04 18.05
CA ALA A 77 24.46 -51.98 17.62
C ALA A 77 25.30 -52.47 16.41
N PRO A 78 26.31 -51.76 15.85
CA PRO A 78 26.82 -50.38 16.03
C PRO A 78 26.92 -49.66 14.62
N PRO A 79 27.71 -48.59 14.33
CA PRO A 79 28.68 -47.88 15.15
C PRO A 79 28.60 -46.33 15.18
N SER A 80 29.35 -45.87 16.18
CA SER A 80 29.85 -44.53 16.47
C SER A 80 30.36 -43.74 15.27
N GLY A 81 30.16 -42.42 15.29
CA GLY A 81 31.01 -41.48 14.56
C GLY A 81 30.29 -40.23 14.06
N ALA A 82 30.13 -39.21 14.92
CA ALA A 82 30.26 -37.79 14.59
C ALA A 82 29.86 -36.92 15.79
N THR A 83 30.82 -36.70 16.71
CA THR A 83 30.73 -35.62 17.69
C THR A 83 31.21 -34.34 17.01
N PRO A 84 30.41 -33.26 16.96
CA PRO A 84 30.89 -31.98 16.45
C PRO A 84 31.94 -31.38 17.41
N PRO A 85 32.97 -30.67 16.90
CA PRO A 85 34.04 -30.13 17.73
C PRO A 85 33.51 -28.98 18.61
N ALA A 86 33.90 -29.02 19.89
CA ALA A 86 33.74 -27.90 20.81
C ALA A 86 34.68 -26.76 20.37
N ILE A 87 34.10 -25.59 20.11
CA ILE A 87 34.85 -24.36 19.90
C ILE A 87 35.20 -23.80 21.29
N GLU A 88 36.46 -23.91 21.68
CA GLU A 88 37.01 -23.20 22.83
C GLU A 88 37.14 -21.72 22.47
N LEU A 89 36.31 -20.87 23.09
CA LEU A 89 36.55 -19.43 23.10
C LEU A 89 37.70 -19.13 24.08
N PRO A 90 38.75 -18.40 23.67
CA PRO A 90 39.78 -17.96 24.59
C PRO A 90 39.18 -16.98 25.61
N SER A 91 39.28 -17.36 26.88
CA SER A 91 38.99 -16.51 28.03
C SER A 91 39.81 -15.23 27.97
N ARG A 92 39.12 -14.09 27.91
CA ARG A 92 39.72 -12.76 27.94
C ARG A 92 40.32 -12.51 29.34
N PRO A 93 41.59 -12.08 29.46
CA PRO A 93 42.17 -11.74 30.74
C PRO A 93 41.45 -10.53 31.35
N THR A 94 41.01 -10.67 32.59
CA THR A 94 40.56 -9.59 33.45
C THR A 94 41.78 -8.76 33.83
N GLU A 95 42.03 -7.69 33.09
CA GLU A 95 43.05 -6.68 33.41
C GLU A 95 42.38 -5.53 34.18
N GLY A 96 42.98 -5.20 35.31
CA GLY A 96 42.39 -4.38 36.37
C GLY A 96 42.01 -2.96 35.93
N VAL A 97 40.82 -2.54 36.36
CA VAL A 97 40.42 -1.13 36.34
C VAL A 97 40.94 -0.49 37.63
N PRO A 98 41.82 0.53 37.54
CA PRO A 98 42.27 1.26 38.71
C PRO A 98 41.13 2.10 39.30
N ASP A 99 41.00 1.97 40.61
CA ASP A 99 40.13 2.74 41.48
C ASP A 99 40.72 4.15 41.67
N SER A 100 40.21 5.13 40.91
CA SER A 100 40.30 6.57 41.20
C SER A 100 39.69 7.34 40.05
N LEU A 101 38.57 8.02 40.32
CA LEU A 101 38.28 9.41 39.91
C LEU A 101 36.89 9.76 40.46
N VAL A 102 36.87 10.15 41.74
CA VAL A 102 35.75 10.85 42.37
C VAL A 102 35.84 12.32 41.95
N PRO A 103 34.87 12.89 41.20
CA PRO A 103 34.75 14.32 41.07
C PRO A 103 34.08 14.92 42.32
N PRO A 104 34.64 15.99 42.92
CA PRO A 104 33.97 16.71 44.00
C PRO A 104 33.01 17.77 43.44
N GLY A 105 31.83 17.88 44.05
CA GLY A 105 31.02 19.10 44.05
C GLY A 105 29.93 19.19 42.98
N ALA A 106 28.73 18.70 43.32
CA ALA A 106 27.49 19.23 42.74
C ALA A 106 26.99 20.38 43.64
N PRO A 107 26.64 21.55 43.08
CA PRO A 107 26.02 22.64 43.85
C PRO A 107 24.57 22.29 44.22
N ASP A 108 24.18 22.67 45.44
CA ASP A 108 22.82 22.58 45.97
C ASP A 108 21.80 23.22 45.02
N VAL A 109 20.85 22.42 44.55
CA VAL A 109 19.68 22.90 43.81
C VAL A 109 18.63 23.35 44.83
N PRO A 110 18.17 24.60 44.80
CA PRO A 110 17.26 25.14 45.80
C PRO A 110 15.87 24.48 45.77
N GLU A 111 15.32 24.29 46.97
CA GLU A 111 14.18 23.42 47.33
C GLU A 111 12.81 23.73 46.69
N HIS A 112 12.69 24.79 45.88
CA HIS A 112 11.42 25.28 45.33
C HIS A 112 11.08 24.75 43.93
N LEU A 113 11.89 23.86 43.35
CA LEU A 113 11.62 23.20 42.06
C LEU A 113 11.25 21.71 42.17
N ARG A 114 11.03 21.19 43.39
CA ARG A 114 10.43 19.86 43.56
C ARG A 114 8.93 19.92 43.30
N GLY A 115 8.53 19.52 42.10
CA GLY A 115 7.13 19.27 41.75
C GLY A 115 6.53 18.12 42.57
N PRO A 116 5.19 18.07 42.71
CA PRO A 116 4.52 17.13 43.62
C PRO A 116 4.64 15.67 43.13
N SER A 117 5.02 14.81 44.07
CA SER A 117 5.05 13.35 43.94
C SER A 117 3.68 12.79 43.54
N GLY A 118 3.62 12.08 42.41
CA GLY A 118 2.47 11.24 42.05
C GLY A 118 2.41 9.97 42.90
N PRO A 119 1.21 9.40 43.13
CA PRO A 119 1.01 8.29 44.05
C PRO A 119 1.49 6.94 43.47
N ALA A 120 1.88 6.09 44.42
CA ALA A 120 2.35 4.73 44.25
C ALA A 120 1.37 3.84 43.47
N LEU A 121 1.89 3.11 42.49
CA LEU A 121 1.20 2.00 41.84
C LEU A 121 1.39 0.74 42.69
N GLU A 122 0.37 0.43 43.47
CA GLU A 122 0.21 -0.89 44.08
C GLU A 122 -0.05 -1.94 43.00
N LYS A 123 0.63 -3.05 43.21
CA LYS A 123 0.61 -4.29 42.44
C LYS A 123 -0.41 -5.19 43.12
N ASP A 124 -1.51 -5.50 42.44
CA ASP A 124 -2.27 -6.72 42.69
C ASP A 124 -2.95 -7.19 41.40
N ALA A 125 -2.92 -8.51 41.24
CA ALA A 125 -3.38 -9.27 40.10
C ALA A 125 -4.85 -9.64 40.26
N GLU A 126 -5.61 -9.66 39.17
CA GLU A 126 -6.62 -10.72 38.97
C GLU A 126 -6.97 -10.88 37.48
N ALA A 127 -6.88 -12.12 37.00
CA ALA A 127 -7.31 -12.53 35.68
C ALA A 127 -8.81 -12.85 35.69
N PRO A 128 -9.54 -12.60 34.58
CA PRO A 128 -10.72 -13.38 34.28
C PRO A 128 -10.56 -14.20 32.99
N ALA A 129 -11.05 -15.42 33.12
CA ALA A 129 -11.07 -16.47 32.11
C ALA A 129 -11.92 -16.13 30.88
N ALA A 130 -11.44 -16.66 29.76
CA ALA A 130 -12.12 -17.06 28.53
C ALA A 130 -13.64 -16.84 28.43
N ARG A 131 -14.04 -16.02 27.47
CA ARG A 131 -15.19 -16.29 26.61
C ARG A 131 -14.77 -16.08 25.15
N THR A 132 -14.63 -17.21 24.46
CA THR A 132 -14.61 -17.35 23.01
C THR A 132 -15.97 -16.94 22.45
N ASP A 133 -16.04 -15.80 21.80
CA ASP A 133 -17.00 -15.55 20.72
C ASP A 133 -16.18 -15.29 19.46
N ASN A 134 -16.13 -16.32 18.64
CA ASN A 134 -15.38 -16.42 17.40
C ASN A 134 -16.30 -15.89 16.28
N ASP A 135 -16.60 -14.59 16.31
CA ASP A 135 -17.27 -13.92 15.21
C ASP A 135 -16.22 -13.36 14.25
N GLY A 136 -16.26 -13.89 13.03
CA GLY A 136 -15.31 -13.66 11.96
C GLY A 136 -15.18 -12.18 11.60
N VAL A 137 -14.25 -11.49 12.27
CA VAL A 137 -13.62 -10.30 11.71
C VAL A 137 -12.64 -10.81 10.67
N SER A 138 -13.12 -10.88 9.43
CA SER A 138 -12.30 -11.01 8.24
C SER A 138 -11.21 -9.93 8.30
N ALA A 139 -10.01 -10.35 8.70
CA ALA A 139 -8.87 -9.45 8.84
C ALA A 139 -8.54 -8.93 7.44
N VAL A 140 -8.92 -7.69 7.17
CA VAL A 140 -8.50 -6.95 5.99
C VAL A 140 -7.01 -6.65 6.17
N VAL A 141 -6.16 -7.60 5.79
CA VAL A 141 -4.74 -7.35 5.56
C VAL A 141 -4.42 -7.64 4.10
N PRO A 142 -4.61 -6.66 3.19
CA PRO A 142 -3.94 -6.75 1.91
C PRO A 142 -3.39 -5.38 1.50
N LEU A 143 -2.13 -5.08 1.82
CA LEU A 143 -1.26 -4.11 1.09
C LEU A 143 0.07 -3.82 1.80
N LEU A 144 0.26 -4.28 3.03
CA LEU A 144 1.58 -4.28 3.66
C LEU A 144 2.42 -5.34 2.94
N GLY A 145 3.45 -4.91 2.20
CA GLY A 145 4.34 -5.80 1.45
C GLY A 145 4.99 -6.89 2.31
N ALA A 146 5.73 -7.81 1.71
CA ALA A 146 6.34 -8.90 2.48
C ALA A 146 7.43 -8.37 3.43
N PRO A 147 7.46 -8.76 4.72
CA PRO A 147 8.55 -8.40 5.61
C PRO A 147 9.87 -8.95 5.10
N ILE A 148 10.93 -8.16 5.25
CA ILE A 148 12.29 -8.57 4.92
C ILE A 148 13.19 -8.28 6.11
N ARG A 149 14.32 -9.00 6.20
CA ARG A 149 15.42 -8.64 7.09
C ARG A 149 16.39 -7.75 6.31
N PRO A 150 16.41 -6.43 6.54
CA PRO A 150 17.33 -5.57 5.84
C PRO A 150 18.77 -5.86 6.28
N SER A 151 19.71 -5.73 5.35
CA SER A 151 21.13 -6.03 5.59
C SER A 151 22.06 -4.90 5.14
N GLY A 152 21.51 -3.84 4.54
CA GLY A 152 22.25 -2.74 3.95
C GLY A 152 22.77 -1.74 4.99
N ASP A 153 23.95 -1.18 4.72
CA ASP A 153 24.49 -0.04 5.46
C ASP A 153 23.78 1.26 5.06
N SER A 154 23.26 2.01 6.04
CA SER A 154 22.58 3.31 5.83
C SER A 154 23.47 4.38 5.24
N ARG A 155 24.80 4.22 5.29
CA ARG A 155 25.74 5.10 4.56
C ARG A 155 25.51 5.09 3.05
N ARG A 156 24.94 4.01 2.51
CA ARG A 156 24.59 3.92 1.07
C ARG A 156 23.42 4.83 0.70
N ALA A 157 22.56 5.18 1.66
CA ALA A 157 21.48 6.13 1.43
C ALA A 157 22.08 7.52 1.19
N THR A 158 21.69 8.14 0.08
CA THR A 158 22.07 9.49 -0.31
C THR A 158 20.87 10.42 -0.24
N THR A 159 19.67 9.89 -0.48
CA THR A 159 18.38 10.59 -0.33
C THR A 159 17.35 9.67 0.30
N ILE A 160 16.24 10.24 0.76
CA ILE A 160 15.02 9.51 1.07
C ILE A 160 13.89 10.02 0.17
N ALA A 161 12.91 9.17 -0.10
CA ALA A 161 11.70 9.55 -0.79
C ALA A 161 10.48 9.00 -0.04
N LEU A 162 9.48 9.83 0.18
CA LEU A 162 8.19 9.43 0.71
C LEU A 162 7.27 9.00 -0.43
N ASN A 163 6.67 7.80 -0.31
CA ASN A 163 5.76 7.30 -1.34
C ASN A 163 4.39 7.96 -1.20
N ARG A 164 4.08 8.89 -2.11
CA ARG A 164 2.85 9.71 -2.11
C ARG A 164 1.56 8.90 -2.24
N THR A 165 1.62 7.71 -2.85
CA THR A 165 0.43 6.88 -3.07
C THR A 165 0.11 6.01 -1.86
N MET A 166 1.14 5.64 -1.07
CA MET A 166 0.99 4.77 0.09
C MET A 166 1.07 5.52 1.44
N THR A 167 1.41 6.81 1.42
CA THR A 167 1.45 7.66 2.60
C THR A 167 0.12 8.40 2.75
N GLY A 168 -0.55 8.27 3.88
CA GLY A 168 -1.89 8.80 4.12
C GLY A 168 -2.50 8.38 5.45
N GLY A 169 -3.72 8.83 5.73
CA GLY A 169 -4.45 8.49 6.96
C GLY A 169 -4.83 7.01 7.04
N ILE A 170 -4.82 6.43 8.25
CA ILE A 170 -5.26 5.05 8.50
C ILE A 170 -6.73 5.04 8.92
N ASN A 171 -7.55 4.23 8.24
CA ASN A 171 -8.97 4.05 8.52
C ASN A 171 -9.21 2.61 9.00
N GLY A 172 -9.20 2.35 10.31
CA GLY A 172 -9.63 1.06 10.84
C GLY A 172 -11.04 1.14 11.43
N GLY A 173 -11.87 0.14 11.21
CA GLY A 173 -13.09 -0.05 12.03
C GLY A 173 -14.30 0.86 11.74
N GLY A 174 -14.37 1.52 10.58
CA GLY A 174 -15.60 2.18 10.11
C GLY A 174 -15.79 3.65 10.50
N ALA A 175 -14.81 4.26 11.18
CA ALA A 175 -14.66 5.71 11.24
C ALA A 175 -13.40 6.11 10.44
N ASP A 176 -13.52 7.15 9.60
CA ASP A 176 -12.52 7.51 8.61
C ASP A 176 -11.39 8.37 9.24
N GLY A 177 -10.13 8.02 8.97
CA GLY A 177 -8.88 8.82 9.11
C GLY A 177 -8.45 9.17 10.53
N ASP A 178 -9.18 8.68 11.51
CA ASP A 178 -9.13 9.13 12.89
C ASP A 178 -8.21 8.30 13.79
N GLN A 179 -7.64 7.22 13.25
CA GLN A 179 -6.82 6.28 14.01
C GLN A 179 -5.33 6.59 13.95
N GLY A 180 -4.85 7.11 12.83
CA GLY A 180 -3.42 7.36 12.66
C GLY A 180 -3.01 7.69 11.23
N LEU A 181 -1.71 7.56 11.00
CA LEU A 181 -1.03 7.84 9.76
C LEU A 181 -0.18 6.64 9.33
N MET A 182 -0.20 6.32 8.06
CA MET A 182 0.77 5.44 7.42
C MET A 182 1.76 6.29 6.64
N ALA A 183 3.06 6.11 6.89
CA ALA A 183 4.12 6.70 6.08
C ALA A 183 5.01 5.61 5.49
N VAL A 184 5.30 5.73 4.20
CA VAL A 184 6.16 4.79 3.48
C VAL A 184 7.41 5.52 3.01
N VAL A 185 8.55 5.17 3.63
CA VAL A 185 9.85 5.82 3.42
C VAL A 185 10.75 4.92 2.59
N GLU A 186 11.30 5.43 1.50
CA GLU A 186 12.21 4.73 0.59
C GLU A 186 13.61 5.36 0.66
N PRO A 187 14.56 4.77 1.42
CA PRO A 187 15.97 5.17 1.35
C PRO A 187 16.53 4.86 -0.04
N ARG A 188 17.22 5.81 -0.66
CA ARG A 188 17.73 5.70 -2.03
C ARG A 188 19.22 5.99 -2.13
N ASP A 189 19.93 5.24 -2.98
CA ASP A 189 21.34 5.48 -3.29
C ASP A 189 21.52 6.68 -4.24
N ALA A 190 22.77 7.01 -4.57
CA ALA A 190 23.09 8.11 -5.50
C ALA A 190 22.54 7.91 -6.92
N ALA A 191 22.18 6.69 -7.31
CA ALA A 191 21.54 6.38 -8.58
C ALA A 191 20.00 6.41 -8.49
N GLY A 192 19.44 6.78 -7.33
CA GLY A 192 18.00 6.86 -7.08
C GLY A 192 17.33 5.50 -6.84
N ARG A 193 18.11 4.43 -6.64
CA ARG A 193 17.59 3.07 -6.40
C ARG A 193 17.33 2.85 -4.93
N ALA A 194 16.22 2.19 -4.60
CA ALA A 194 15.89 1.85 -3.22
C ALA A 194 16.94 0.91 -2.60
N VAL A 195 17.30 1.15 -1.35
CA VAL A 195 18.25 0.35 -0.58
C VAL A 195 17.63 -0.17 0.72
N ASP A 196 17.98 -1.38 1.11
CA ASP A 196 17.55 -2.06 2.33
C ASP A 196 18.36 -1.61 3.55
N ALA A 197 18.41 -0.30 3.78
CA ALA A 197 19.28 0.30 4.77
C ALA A 197 18.47 0.89 5.94
N PRO A 198 18.44 0.25 7.12
CA PRO A 198 17.73 0.76 8.28
C PRO A 198 18.55 1.85 8.98
N ALA A 199 17.84 2.84 9.53
CA ALA A 199 18.46 3.91 10.30
C ALA A 199 17.43 4.58 11.22
N GLU A 200 17.88 5.54 12.03
CA GLU A 200 16.99 6.31 12.88
C GLU A 200 16.07 7.19 12.01
N ILE A 201 14.78 7.20 12.33
CA ILE A 201 13.78 8.00 11.62
C ILE A 201 12.97 8.83 12.62
N SER A 202 12.88 10.13 12.37
CA SER A 202 11.95 11.03 13.02
C SER A 202 10.84 11.42 12.05
N VAL A 203 9.58 11.31 12.48
CA VAL A 203 8.42 11.77 11.71
C VAL A 203 7.72 12.88 12.50
N VAL A 204 7.43 13.99 11.82
CA VAL A 204 6.74 15.14 12.41
C VAL A 204 5.58 15.52 11.50
N VAL A 205 4.42 15.79 12.10
CA VAL A 205 3.25 16.30 11.38
C VAL A 205 2.92 17.69 11.90
N LEU A 206 2.81 18.64 10.97
CA LEU A 206 2.42 20.01 11.24
C LEU A 206 1.02 20.29 10.71
N ASP A 207 0.24 21.07 11.45
CA ASP A 207 -1.03 21.60 10.98
C ASP A 207 -0.84 23.05 10.51
N PRO A 208 -0.86 23.33 9.20
CA PRO A 208 -0.65 24.67 8.66
C PRO A 208 -1.81 25.64 8.95
N ALA A 209 -2.99 25.14 9.36
CA ALA A 209 -4.13 26.00 9.72
C ALA A 209 -4.05 26.54 11.15
N ILE A 210 -3.14 26.00 11.98
CA ILE A 210 -2.91 26.47 13.35
C ILE A 210 -1.49 27.02 13.42
N THR A 211 -1.36 28.30 13.78
CA THR A 211 -0.06 28.94 13.96
C THR A 211 0.19 29.31 15.42
N ASP A 212 1.44 29.21 15.86
CA ASP A 212 1.90 29.70 17.16
C ASP A 212 1.95 31.24 17.21
N ALA A 213 2.40 31.80 18.34
CA ALA A 213 2.52 33.25 18.54
C ALA A 213 3.51 33.90 17.56
N GLU A 214 4.44 33.11 17.02
CA GLU A 214 5.44 33.49 16.04
C GLU A 214 5.00 33.27 14.58
N GLY A 215 3.77 32.77 14.36
CA GLY A 215 3.19 32.55 13.04
C GLY A 215 3.64 31.25 12.35
N LYS A 216 4.24 30.30 13.07
CA LYS A 216 4.69 29.00 12.53
C LYS A 216 3.63 27.92 12.75
N ALA A 217 3.52 27.00 11.79
CA ALA A 217 2.61 25.87 11.88
C ALA A 217 2.90 25.01 13.13
N VAL A 218 1.84 24.66 13.86
CA VAL A 218 1.94 23.90 15.11
C VAL A 218 2.18 22.42 14.82
N CYS A 219 3.10 21.81 15.58
CA CYS A 219 3.33 20.38 15.57
C CYS A 219 2.19 19.65 16.28
N VAL A 220 1.45 18.82 15.52
CA VAL A 220 0.33 18.04 16.06
C VAL A 220 0.74 16.63 16.47
N ALA A 221 1.83 16.10 15.92
CA ALA A 221 2.36 14.80 16.30
C ALA A 221 3.83 14.62 15.95
N ARG A 222 4.52 13.79 16.74
CA ARG A 222 5.92 13.43 16.53
C ARG A 222 6.16 11.97 16.93
N TRP A 223 6.88 11.26 16.07
CA TRP A 223 7.34 9.89 16.33
C TRP A 223 8.83 9.78 16.08
N GLU A 224 9.48 8.91 16.85
CA GLU A 224 10.90 8.63 16.78
C GLU A 224 11.09 7.12 16.73
N TYR A 225 11.90 6.66 15.79
CA TYR A 225 12.20 5.25 15.58
C TYR A 225 13.71 5.04 15.56
N THR A 226 14.18 4.06 16.32
CA THR A 226 15.56 3.61 16.29
C THR A 226 15.86 2.82 15.02
N ALA A 227 17.15 2.68 14.68
CA ALA A 227 17.57 1.84 13.54
C ALA A 227 17.15 0.36 13.68
N ALA A 228 17.02 -0.15 14.91
CA ALA A 228 16.55 -1.51 15.15
C ALA A 228 15.05 -1.65 14.85
N GLU A 229 14.23 -0.70 15.31
CA GLU A 229 12.79 -0.69 15.04
C GLU A 229 12.51 -0.50 13.54
N THR A 230 13.21 0.41 12.86
CA THR A 230 13.02 0.59 11.42
C THR A 230 13.44 -0.63 10.61
N ALA A 231 14.41 -1.42 11.10
CA ALA A 231 14.77 -2.69 10.48
C ALA A 231 13.62 -3.71 10.49
N GLU A 232 12.82 -3.74 11.56
CA GLU A 232 11.64 -4.61 11.67
C GLU A 232 10.47 -4.15 10.82
N LEU A 233 10.44 -2.87 10.44
CA LEU A 233 9.39 -2.24 9.64
C LEU A 233 9.67 -2.25 8.14
N PHE A 234 10.80 -2.81 7.70
CA PHE A 234 11.11 -2.96 6.29
C PHE A 234 10.17 -3.96 5.60
N ARG A 235 9.65 -3.56 4.44
CA ARG A 235 8.78 -4.35 3.58
C ARG A 235 9.27 -4.29 2.15
N ARG A 236 9.04 -5.36 1.40
CA ARG A 236 9.14 -5.39 -0.07
C ARG A 236 7.74 -5.29 -0.66
N SER A 237 7.46 -4.20 -1.36
CA SER A 237 6.20 -3.97 -2.09
C SER A 237 6.51 -3.92 -3.58
N GLY A 238 6.17 -4.99 -4.31
CA GLY A 238 6.58 -5.17 -5.70
C GLY A 238 8.12 -5.16 -5.86
N SER A 239 8.63 -4.26 -6.69
CA SER A 239 10.07 -4.08 -6.93
C SER A 239 10.76 -3.14 -5.94
N SER A 240 9.99 -2.43 -5.09
CA SER A 240 10.52 -1.41 -4.18
C SER A 240 10.74 -1.96 -2.78
N LEU A 241 11.78 -1.44 -2.13
CA LEU A 241 12.13 -1.70 -0.73
C LEU A 241 11.80 -0.44 0.06
N ALA A 242 10.97 -0.55 1.08
CA ALA A 242 10.51 0.60 1.84
C ALA A 242 10.32 0.26 3.31
N ILE A 243 10.32 1.29 4.15
CA ILE A 243 10.02 1.23 5.58
C ILE A 243 8.56 1.67 5.75
N HIS A 244 7.73 0.79 6.30
CA HIS A 244 6.31 1.05 6.51
C HIS A 244 6.06 1.44 7.97
N LEU A 245 5.83 2.72 8.21
CA LEU A 245 5.56 3.28 9.53
C LEU A 245 4.06 3.42 9.71
N MET A 246 3.46 2.65 10.61
CA MET A 246 2.07 2.83 11.04
C MET A 246 2.09 3.54 12.39
N MET A 247 1.52 4.73 12.45
CA MET A 247 1.64 5.66 13.55
C MET A 247 0.26 6.04 14.07
N ALA A 248 -0.07 5.64 15.29
CA ALA A 248 -1.26 6.14 15.96
C ALA A 248 -1.02 7.60 16.41
N TRP A 249 -2.07 8.43 16.39
CA TRP A 249 -2.00 9.79 16.93
C TRP A 249 -1.65 9.74 18.43
N PRO A 250 -0.59 10.44 18.89
CA PRO A 250 -0.15 10.35 20.28
C PRO A 250 -1.09 11.07 21.26
N ASP A 251 -1.68 12.19 20.82
CA ASP A 251 -2.57 13.04 21.61
C ASP A 251 -3.98 13.11 20.97
N GLU A 252 -4.61 14.29 21.00
CA GLU A 252 -5.87 14.55 20.32
C GLU A 252 -5.69 14.48 18.80
N ARG A 253 -6.71 13.94 18.13
CA ARG A 253 -6.76 13.86 16.67
C ARG A 253 -6.62 15.26 16.05
N PRO A 254 -5.99 15.38 14.87
CA PRO A 254 -5.87 16.67 14.20
C PRO A 254 -7.25 17.27 13.92
N LYS A 255 -7.36 18.60 14.07
CA LYS A 255 -8.62 19.34 13.84
C LYS A 255 -8.88 19.64 12.37
N HIS A 256 -7.82 19.63 11.56
CA HIS A 256 -7.87 19.91 10.13
C HIS A 256 -7.43 18.69 9.33
N ASN A 257 -8.01 18.52 8.14
CA ASN A 257 -7.73 17.40 7.26
C ASN A 257 -6.43 17.59 6.46
N LYS A 258 -5.99 18.83 6.24
CA LYS A 258 -4.77 19.17 5.49
C LYS A 258 -3.61 19.36 6.46
N LEU A 259 -2.65 18.45 6.42
CA LEU A 259 -1.47 18.47 7.27
C LEU A 259 -0.21 18.42 6.41
N HIS A 260 0.94 18.68 7.02
CA HIS A 260 2.24 18.58 6.37
C HIS A 260 3.12 17.57 7.11
N LEU A 261 3.51 16.50 6.42
CA LEU A 261 4.36 15.44 6.95
C LEU A 261 5.82 15.75 6.64
N PHE A 262 6.67 15.73 7.66
CA PHE A 262 8.13 15.82 7.54
C PHE A 262 8.75 14.53 8.06
N THR A 263 9.66 13.95 7.29
CA THR A 263 10.43 12.77 7.69
C THR A 263 11.91 13.07 7.63
N ARG A 264 12.62 12.75 8.71
CA ARG A 264 14.07 12.85 8.81
C ARG A 264 14.64 11.46 9.02
N TYR A 265 15.65 11.12 8.24
CA TYR A 265 16.39 9.87 8.30
C TYR A 265 17.86 10.16 8.63
N VAL A 266 18.38 9.57 9.70
CA VAL A 266 19.76 9.80 10.16
C VAL A 266 20.61 8.56 9.87
N THR A 267 21.47 8.67 8.86
CA THR A 267 22.41 7.63 8.45
C THR A 267 23.43 7.29 9.54
N ALA A 268 24.07 6.12 9.46
CA ALA A 268 25.10 5.67 10.41
C ALA A 268 26.38 6.53 10.40
N ASP A 269 26.60 7.37 9.39
CA ASP A 269 27.64 8.39 9.35
C ASP A 269 27.17 9.79 9.82
N GLY A 270 25.93 9.89 10.32
CA GLY A 270 25.38 11.11 10.92
C GLY A 270 24.79 12.10 9.93
N ARG A 271 24.77 11.82 8.62
CA ARG A 271 24.06 12.65 7.64
C ARG A 271 22.56 12.57 7.90
N LYS A 272 21.90 13.73 7.82
CA LYS A 272 20.46 13.90 7.96
C LYS A 272 19.87 14.06 6.56
N LEU A 273 19.10 13.06 6.15
CA LEU A 273 18.33 13.08 4.92
C LEU A 273 16.90 13.46 5.28
N GLN A 274 16.25 14.29 4.47
CA GLN A 274 14.89 14.77 4.74
C GLN A 274 14.05 14.73 3.47
N ASP A 275 12.77 14.41 3.63
CA ASP A 275 11.72 14.60 2.63
C ASP A 275 10.42 14.98 3.34
N ASP A 276 9.54 15.66 2.61
CA ASP A 276 8.27 16.14 3.15
C ASP A 276 7.16 16.17 2.09
N MET A 277 5.91 16.10 2.55
CA MET A 277 4.77 16.26 1.66
C MET A 277 3.53 16.76 2.40
N PRO A 278 2.62 17.48 1.71
CA PRO A 278 1.27 17.65 2.18
C PRO A 278 0.56 16.29 2.20
N ILE A 279 -0.25 16.07 3.24
CA ILE A 279 -1.10 14.89 3.39
C ILE A 279 -2.52 15.35 3.68
N GLU A 280 -3.50 14.57 3.21
CA GLU A 280 -4.90 14.76 3.55
C GLU A 280 -5.39 13.55 4.34
N ILE A 281 -5.96 13.79 5.52
CA ILE A 281 -6.57 12.76 6.36
C ILE A 281 -8.07 12.96 6.41
N ALA A 282 -8.83 11.87 6.51
CA ALA A 282 -10.25 11.99 6.76
C ALA A 282 -10.50 12.39 8.22
N LEU A 283 -11.47 13.27 8.45
CA LEU A 283 -11.93 13.59 9.79
C LEU A 283 -13.31 12.98 10.01
N PRO A 284 -13.69 12.66 11.27
CA PRO A 284 -15.02 12.17 11.58
C PRO A 284 -16.12 13.11 11.05
N GLY A 285 -17.02 12.57 10.23
CA GLY A 285 -18.12 13.32 9.61
C GLY A 285 -17.81 13.91 8.23
N ASP A 286 -16.54 13.88 7.79
CA ASP A 286 -16.15 14.32 6.46
C ASP A 286 -16.34 13.17 5.45
N ARG A 287 -17.51 13.10 4.82
CA ARG A 287 -17.87 12.06 3.84
C ARG A 287 -17.06 12.14 2.52
N SER A 288 -16.20 13.15 2.37
CA SER A 288 -15.55 13.48 1.10
C SER A 288 -14.17 12.85 0.89
N SER A 289 -13.56 12.26 1.92
CA SER A 289 -12.14 11.88 1.89
C SER A 289 -11.93 10.41 2.23
N ARG A 290 -12.60 9.48 1.54
CA ARG A 290 -12.28 8.05 1.63
C ARG A 290 -10.93 7.79 0.93
N TRP A 291 -9.82 8.11 1.60
CA TRP A 291 -8.51 7.64 1.16
C TRP A 291 -8.44 6.13 1.43
N THR A 292 -8.53 5.36 0.36
CA THR A 292 -8.18 3.94 0.35
C THR A 292 -6.80 3.91 -0.30
N PRO A 293 -5.78 3.21 0.25
CA PRO A 293 -4.57 2.96 -0.53
C PRO A 293 -5.04 2.39 -1.86
N ALA A 294 -4.57 2.95 -2.97
CA ALA A 294 -5.06 2.61 -4.29
C ALA A 294 -4.77 1.14 -4.61
N GLU A 295 -5.62 0.23 -4.10
CA GLU A 295 -5.97 -0.97 -4.83
C GLU A 295 -6.55 -0.48 -6.15
N LEU A 296 -5.97 -1.01 -7.22
CA LEU A 296 -6.43 -0.90 -8.60
C LEU A 296 -7.92 -0.58 -8.68
N ASP A 297 -8.20 0.66 -9.08
CA ASP A 297 -9.54 1.22 -9.25
C ASP A 297 -10.36 0.31 -10.16
N ARG A 298 -11.14 -0.58 -9.55
CA ARG A 298 -12.13 -1.42 -10.21
C ARG A 298 -13.45 -1.18 -9.50
N THR A 299 -14.28 -0.37 -10.17
CA THR A 299 -15.72 -0.15 -9.89
C THR A 299 -15.90 0.84 -8.73
N GLU A 300 -16.48 2.03 -8.87
CA GLU A 300 -17.67 2.37 -9.64
C GLU A 300 -17.81 3.91 -9.68
N GLN A 301 -17.54 4.54 -10.82
CA GLN A 301 -17.76 5.97 -11.00
C GLN A 301 -19.27 6.19 -11.18
N ARG A 302 -19.96 6.29 -10.04
CA ARG A 302 -21.37 6.70 -9.97
C ARG A 302 -21.45 8.14 -10.45
N ILE A 303 -21.84 8.30 -11.70
CA ILE A 303 -22.20 9.58 -12.32
C ILE A 303 -23.17 10.32 -11.39
N PRO A 304 -22.95 11.60 -11.06
CA PRO A 304 -23.91 12.37 -10.29
C PRO A 304 -25.23 12.40 -11.05
N ALA A 305 -26.32 12.07 -10.34
CA ALA A 305 -27.68 12.21 -10.86
C ALA A 305 -27.91 13.68 -11.21
N PHE A 306 -27.70 14.02 -12.48
CA PHE A 306 -28.17 15.28 -13.02
C PHE A 306 -29.68 15.18 -13.03
N GLU A 307 -30.28 16.02 -12.21
CA GLU A 307 -31.70 16.22 -12.04
C GLU A 307 -32.35 16.37 -13.43
N ALA A 308 -33.02 15.31 -13.87
CA ALA A 308 -33.75 15.29 -15.12
C ALA A 308 -34.96 16.22 -14.97
N ARG A 309 -34.75 17.50 -15.27
CA ARG A 309 -35.83 18.42 -15.60
C ARG A 309 -36.55 17.79 -16.80
N ARG A 310 -37.73 17.18 -16.56
CA ARG A 310 -38.64 16.72 -17.61
C ARG A 310 -38.95 17.91 -18.51
N VAL A 311 -38.25 17.97 -19.64
CA VAL A 311 -38.75 18.66 -20.82
C VAL A 311 -39.49 17.59 -21.60
N GLU A 312 -40.80 17.73 -21.61
CA GLU A 312 -41.73 16.93 -22.40
C GLU A 312 -41.33 17.01 -23.88
N PRO A 313 -40.98 15.89 -24.54
CA PRO A 313 -40.61 15.93 -25.95
C PRO A 313 -41.85 16.25 -26.81
N PRO A 314 -41.75 17.11 -27.83
CA PRO A 314 -42.84 17.31 -28.76
C PRO A 314 -43.10 16.02 -29.56
N PRO A 315 -44.35 15.79 -30.01
CA PRO A 315 -44.73 14.55 -30.68
C PRO A 315 -43.94 14.36 -31.97
N VAL A 316 -43.08 13.34 -31.99
CA VAL A 316 -42.38 12.88 -33.19
C VAL A 316 -43.40 12.22 -34.10
N SER A 317 -43.65 12.86 -35.24
CA SER A 317 -44.45 12.32 -36.33
C SER A 317 -43.64 11.23 -37.04
N ILE A 318 -44.05 9.96 -36.89
CA ILE A 318 -43.43 8.83 -37.59
C ILE A 318 -43.73 8.95 -39.10
N PRO A 319 -42.72 9.09 -39.97
CA PRO A 319 -42.94 9.05 -41.41
C PRO A 319 -43.25 7.62 -41.86
N ARG A 320 -44.32 7.51 -42.64
CA ARG A 320 -44.83 6.30 -43.29
C ARG A 320 -43.73 5.62 -44.15
N PRO A 321 -43.55 4.30 -44.09
CA PRO A 321 -42.55 3.61 -44.90
C PRO A 321 -42.92 3.63 -46.39
N ALA A 322 -41.97 4.04 -47.23
CA ALA A 322 -42.04 4.00 -48.68
C ALA A 322 -41.85 2.56 -49.22
N PRO A 323 -42.39 2.25 -50.42
CA PRO A 323 -42.41 0.89 -50.93
C PRO A 323 -41.03 0.40 -51.38
N ARG A 324 -40.79 -0.87 -51.02
CA ARG A 324 -39.70 -1.76 -51.42
C ARG A 324 -39.53 -1.75 -52.95
N MET A 325 -38.40 -1.24 -53.45
CA MET A 325 -37.95 -1.45 -54.82
C MET A 325 -36.78 -2.43 -54.88
N ALA A 326 -36.71 -3.08 -56.04
CA ALA A 326 -36.12 -4.38 -56.27
C ALA A 326 -34.59 -4.41 -56.26
N ALA A 327 -34.13 -5.63 -55.98
CA ALA A 327 -32.85 -6.22 -56.36
C ALA A 327 -32.13 -5.53 -57.52
N ARG A 328 -30.82 -5.29 -57.33
CA ARG A 328 -29.82 -5.49 -58.38
C ARG A 328 -28.45 -5.83 -57.81
N ASP A 329 -27.91 -6.86 -58.44
CA ASP A 329 -26.52 -7.14 -58.78
C ASP A 329 -25.52 -7.53 -57.68
N ARG A 330 -25.26 -8.85 -57.71
CA ARG A 330 -24.21 -9.61 -57.07
C ARG A 330 -22.83 -9.12 -57.54
N GLU A 331 -21.98 -8.75 -56.61
CA GLU A 331 -20.53 -8.71 -56.82
C GLU A 331 -19.87 -10.07 -56.56
N PRO A 332 -18.72 -10.36 -57.22
CA PRO A 332 -18.19 -11.70 -57.35
C PRO A 332 -17.47 -12.21 -56.10
N LYS A 333 -17.75 -13.47 -55.75
CA LYS A 333 -17.07 -14.24 -54.69
C LYS A 333 -15.56 -14.29 -54.95
N MET A 334 -14.78 -13.64 -54.08
CA MET A 334 -13.35 -13.90 -53.96
C MET A 334 -13.13 -15.36 -53.57
N LYS A 335 -12.39 -16.09 -54.40
CA LYS A 335 -11.96 -17.47 -54.15
C LYS A 335 -10.95 -17.47 -53.01
N ARG A 336 -11.23 -18.26 -51.97
CA ARG A 336 -10.27 -18.52 -50.88
C ARG A 336 -9.07 -19.29 -51.43
N PRO A 337 -7.83 -18.98 -50.99
CA PRO A 337 -6.68 -19.80 -51.31
C PRO A 337 -6.80 -21.18 -50.65
N VAL A 338 -6.56 -22.22 -51.45
CA VAL A 338 -6.47 -23.62 -50.99
C VAL A 338 -5.03 -23.86 -50.54
N TRP A 339 -4.85 -24.18 -49.27
CA TRP A 339 -3.55 -24.59 -48.71
C TRP A 339 -3.26 -26.04 -49.13
N SER A 340 -2.15 -26.29 -49.82
CA SER A 340 -1.69 -27.62 -50.22
C SER A 340 -0.49 -28.05 -49.38
N PRO A 341 -0.50 -29.23 -48.74
CA PRO A 341 0.57 -29.66 -47.85
C PRO A 341 1.50 -30.65 -48.53
N GLU A 342 2.21 -30.30 -49.61
CA GLU A 342 3.27 -31.16 -50.14
C GLU A 342 4.52 -30.36 -50.54
N ARG A 343 5.59 -30.54 -49.76
CA ARG A 343 6.98 -30.26 -50.15
C ARG A 343 7.64 -31.59 -50.53
N PRO A 344 8.20 -31.74 -51.74
CA PRO A 344 9.25 -32.72 -51.95
C PRO A 344 10.60 -32.21 -51.40
N LYS A 345 11.43 -33.16 -50.98
CA LYS A 345 12.77 -32.98 -50.40
C LYS A 345 13.80 -32.48 -51.41
#